data_AF-A0A954PNY5-F1
#
_entry.id   AF-A0A954PNY5-F1
#
_cell.length_a   1.000
_cell.length_b   1.000
_cell.length_c   1.000
_cell.angle_alpha   90.00
_cell.angle_beta   90.00
_cell.angle_gamma   90.00
#
_symmetry.space_group_name_H-M   'P 1'
#
loop_
_entity.id
_entity.type
_entity.pdbx_description
1 polymer ?
#
loop_
_entity_poly.entity_id
_entity_poly.type
_entity_poly.pdbx_seq_one_letter_code
_entity_poly.pdbx_strand_id
1 'polypeptide(L)'
;MRRKIGILTGGGDCPGLNAVIRAATKSAIYLGYDVVGFLKGFEGLADPVRTIPLTLDNTWNLLDQGGTILGSTNKGRFAAKVGKDDTRRIAPELIAQVKENLESLEIDGLICIGGDGSLSIAQQLYEAGVPVVGVPKTIDNDLGCTAFTFGFDSAVACAANALDRLHTTAASH
;
A
#
# COMPACT_ATOMS: atom_id res chain seq x y z
N MET A 1 19.74 -16.50 -10.42
CA MET A 1 19.06 -15.19 -10.55
C MET A 1 18.84 -14.59 -9.17
N ARG A 2 18.84 -13.27 -9.07
CA ARG A 2 18.55 -12.54 -7.84
C ARG A 2 17.04 -12.53 -7.64
N ARG A 3 16.53 -12.82 -6.44
CA ARG A 3 15.09 -12.79 -6.16
C ARG A 3 14.55 -11.37 -6.29
N LYS A 4 13.30 -11.20 -6.70
CA LYS A 4 12.69 -9.88 -6.93
C LYS A 4 11.32 -9.79 -6.28
N ILE A 5 11.06 -8.69 -5.56
CA ILE A 5 9.78 -8.44 -4.92
C ILE A 5 9.11 -7.17 -5.46
N GLY A 6 7.78 -7.16 -5.41
CA GLY A 6 6.96 -6.00 -5.72
C GLY A 6 6.47 -5.28 -4.48
N ILE A 7 6.35 -3.95 -4.54
CA ILE A 7 5.72 -3.13 -3.51
C ILE A 7 4.59 -2.32 -4.14
N LEU A 8 3.44 -2.22 -3.47
CA LEU A 8 2.34 -1.36 -3.91
C LEU A 8 1.62 -0.70 -2.73
N THR A 9 1.03 0.47 -2.98
CA THR A 9 0.19 1.20 -2.02
C THR A 9 -1.26 1.26 -2.52
N GLY A 10 -2.19 0.64 -1.78
CA GLY A 10 -3.63 0.63 -2.07
C GLY A 10 -4.43 1.48 -1.08
N GLY A 11 -5.60 1.98 -1.51
CA GLY A 11 -6.50 2.73 -0.64
C GLY A 11 -6.25 4.24 -0.63
N GLY A 12 -6.89 4.93 0.32
CA GLY A 12 -6.58 6.33 0.61
C GLY A 12 -5.15 6.51 1.11
N ASP A 13 -4.53 7.62 0.73
CA ASP A 13 -3.19 7.97 1.15
C ASP A 13 -3.16 8.36 2.65
N CYS A 14 -2.02 8.16 3.32
CA CYS A 14 -1.82 8.62 4.68
C CYS A 14 -0.34 8.93 4.97
N PRO A 15 -0.02 9.65 6.05
CA PRO A 15 1.37 9.86 6.45
C PRO A 15 2.10 8.52 6.67
N GLY A 16 3.37 8.46 6.22
CA GLY A 16 4.28 7.34 6.49
C GLY A 16 4.44 6.29 5.39
N LEU A 17 3.71 6.36 4.25
CA LEU A 17 3.85 5.31 3.21
C LEU A 17 5.21 5.31 2.55
N ASN A 18 5.73 6.49 2.25
CA ASN A 18 7.08 6.68 1.74
C ASN A 18 8.13 6.10 2.70
N ALA A 19 7.93 6.22 4.02
CA ALA A 19 8.80 5.60 5.01
C ALA A 19 8.74 4.07 4.98
N VAL A 20 7.54 3.48 4.83
CA VAL A 20 7.36 2.02 4.66
C VAL A 20 8.04 1.53 3.37
N ILE A 21 7.80 2.19 2.24
CA ILE A 21 8.41 1.85 0.94
C ILE A 21 9.93 1.85 1.09
N ARG A 22 10.52 2.92 1.64
CA ARG A 22 11.95 3.02 1.87
C ARG A 22 12.48 1.92 2.79
N ALA A 23 11.81 1.64 3.90
CA ALA A 23 12.23 0.62 4.85
C ALA A 23 12.22 -0.79 4.22
N ALA A 24 11.16 -1.12 3.48
CA ALA A 24 11.04 -2.38 2.75
C ALA A 24 12.09 -2.50 1.64
N THR A 25 12.27 -1.47 0.80
CA THR A 25 13.29 -1.44 -0.25
C THR A 25 14.69 -1.60 0.32
N LYS A 26 15.05 -0.83 1.35
CA LYS A 26 16.38 -0.90 1.97
C LYS A 26 16.65 -2.30 2.55
N SER A 27 15.66 -2.89 3.21
CA SER A 27 15.79 -4.22 3.82
C SER A 27 15.94 -5.31 2.76
N ALA A 28 15.12 -5.27 1.70
CA ALA A 28 15.17 -6.23 0.61
C ALA A 28 16.51 -6.18 -0.14
N ILE A 29 17.01 -4.98 -0.45
CA ILE A 29 18.32 -4.81 -1.10
C ILE A 29 19.45 -5.38 -0.23
N TYR A 30 19.40 -5.17 1.09
CA TYR A 30 20.39 -5.72 2.03
C TYR A 30 20.35 -7.25 2.10
N LEU A 31 19.17 -7.84 1.94
CA LEU A 31 18.97 -9.29 1.82
C LEU A 31 19.32 -9.83 0.42
N GLY A 32 19.73 -8.95 -0.50
CA GLY A 32 20.13 -9.30 -1.84
C GLY A 32 18.97 -9.53 -2.81
N TYR A 33 17.83 -8.85 -2.62
CA TYR A 33 16.69 -8.86 -3.54
C TYR A 33 16.68 -7.60 -4.42
N ASP A 34 16.14 -7.73 -5.62
CA ASP A 34 15.73 -6.60 -6.45
C ASP A 34 14.30 -6.18 -6.08
N VAL A 35 13.98 -4.90 -6.24
CA VAL A 35 12.69 -4.34 -5.79
C VAL A 35 12.07 -3.50 -6.89
N VAL A 36 10.80 -3.75 -7.18
CA VAL A 36 9.99 -2.92 -8.07
C VAL A 36 8.78 -2.36 -7.32
N GLY A 37 8.41 -1.13 -7.63
CA GLY A 37 7.20 -0.50 -7.14
C GLY A 37 6.13 -0.50 -8.23
N PHE A 38 4.92 -1.00 -7.94
CA PHE A 38 3.79 -0.95 -8.84
C PHE A 38 3.02 0.37 -8.67
N LEU A 39 2.81 1.08 -9.78
CA LEU A 39 2.18 2.40 -9.76
C LEU A 39 0.66 2.29 -9.68
N LYS A 40 0.04 3.18 -8.89
CA LYS A 40 -1.42 3.28 -8.68
C LYS A 40 -2.01 1.99 -8.10
N GLY A 41 -1.34 1.43 -7.09
CA GLY A 41 -1.83 0.27 -6.33
C GLY A 41 -1.99 -0.99 -7.20
N PHE A 42 -3.05 -1.76 -6.96
CA PHE A 42 -3.32 -3.01 -7.69
C PHE A 42 -3.55 -2.81 -9.19
N GLU A 43 -3.99 -1.61 -9.63
CA GLU A 43 -4.11 -1.32 -11.07
C GLU A 43 -2.77 -1.31 -11.80
N GLY A 44 -1.64 -1.17 -11.08
CA GLY A 44 -0.32 -1.30 -11.65
C GLY A 44 0.06 -2.72 -12.02
N LEU A 45 -0.61 -3.74 -11.45
CA LEU A 45 -0.35 -5.16 -11.70
C LEU A 45 -0.98 -5.67 -13.00
N ALA A 46 -2.02 -5.01 -13.48
CA ALA A 46 -2.81 -5.45 -14.63
C ALA A 46 -2.55 -4.57 -15.86
N ASP A 47 -2.81 -5.11 -17.05
CA ASP A 47 -2.32 -4.49 -18.28
C ASP A 47 -2.92 -3.10 -18.56
N PRO A 48 -2.11 -2.15 -19.07
CA PRO A 48 -0.64 -2.23 -19.18
C PRO A 48 0.01 -2.16 -17.79
N VAL A 49 0.92 -3.10 -17.50
CA VAL A 49 1.68 -3.11 -16.24
C VAL A 49 2.49 -1.83 -16.11
N ARG A 50 2.47 -1.22 -14.92
CA ARG A 50 3.21 0.01 -14.62
C ARG A 50 4.06 -0.16 -13.39
N THR A 51 5.38 -0.15 -13.58
CA THR A 51 6.35 -0.29 -12.50
C THR A 51 7.43 0.78 -12.58
N ILE A 52 8.09 1.00 -11.44
CA ILE A 52 9.37 1.71 -11.34
C ILE A 52 10.35 0.84 -10.56
N PRO A 53 11.66 0.85 -10.87
CA PRO A 53 12.64 0.26 -9.99
C PRO A 53 12.66 1.01 -8.65
N LEU A 54 12.82 0.30 -7.54
CA LEU A 54 13.06 0.90 -6.23
C LEU A 54 14.50 0.62 -5.80
N THR A 55 15.28 1.69 -5.65
CA THR A 55 16.72 1.63 -5.34
C THR A 55 17.00 2.40 -4.05
N LEU A 56 18.20 2.23 -3.49
CA LEU A 56 18.63 3.03 -2.34
C LEU A 56 18.62 4.53 -2.65
N ASP A 57 18.98 4.90 -3.88
CA ASP A 57 19.08 6.30 -4.31
C ASP A 57 17.69 6.95 -4.44
N ASN A 58 16.75 6.29 -5.13
CA ASN A 58 15.42 6.87 -5.35
C ASN A 58 14.47 6.76 -4.15
N THR A 59 14.87 6.01 -3.11
CA THR A 59 14.14 5.94 -1.84
C THR A 59 14.80 6.70 -0.68
N TRP A 60 15.97 7.33 -0.90
CA TRP A 60 16.77 7.94 0.16
C TRP A 60 16.01 9.03 0.95
N ASN A 61 15.37 9.99 0.28
CA ASN A 61 14.70 11.18 0.84
C ASN A 61 13.20 11.00 1.09
N LEU A 62 12.76 9.80 1.46
CA LEU A 62 11.34 9.47 1.59
C LEU A 62 10.78 9.54 3.02
N LEU A 63 11.63 9.67 4.04
CA LEU A 63 11.19 9.54 5.44
C LEU A 63 10.25 10.66 5.90
N ASP A 64 10.48 11.87 5.42
CA ASP A 64 9.76 13.10 5.77
C ASP A 64 8.74 13.53 4.71
N GLN A 65 8.64 12.78 3.60
CA GLN A 65 7.69 13.08 2.53
C GLN A 65 6.33 12.47 2.80
N GLY A 66 5.32 13.33 2.85
CA GLY A 66 3.92 12.90 2.86
C GLY A 66 3.55 12.11 1.60
N GLY A 67 2.53 11.28 1.75
CA GLY A 67 1.94 10.51 0.67
C GLY A 67 2.72 9.26 0.23
N THR A 68 2.56 8.87 -1.03
CA THR A 68 3.24 7.72 -1.66
C THR A 68 3.84 8.05 -3.03
N ILE A 69 5.12 7.74 -3.25
CA ILE A 69 5.78 7.84 -4.56
C ILE A 69 5.22 6.89 -5.62
N LEU A 70 4.50 5.84 -5.21
CA LEU A 70 3.88 4.88 -6.12
C LEU A 70 2.48 5.34 -6.56
N GLY A 71 1.91 6.32 -5.88
CA GLY A 71 0.50 6.69 -6.01
C GLY A 71 -0.43 5.58 -5.52
N SER A 72 -1.72 5.92 -5.39
CA SER A 72 -2.75 4.94 -5.07
C SER A 72 -4.03 5.21 -5.85
N THR A 73 -4.94 4.24 -5.87
CA THR A 73 -6.25 4.35 -6.49
C THR A 73 -7.28 3.55 -5.72
N ASN A 74 -8.46 4.13 -5.56
CA ASN A 74 -9.66 3.48 -5.01
C ASN A 74 -10.66 3.12 -6.13
N LYS A 75 -10.25 3.29 -7.39
CA LYS A 75 -11.06 3.08 -8.59
C LYS A 75 -10.32 2.14 -9.53
N GLY A 76 -11.06 1.29 -10.22
CA GLY A 76 -10.53 0.44 -11.27
C GLY A 76 -11.11 -0.98 -11.23
N ARG A 77 -10.41 -1.89 -11.90
CA ARG A 77 -10.71 -3.32 -12.00
C ARG A 77 -10.64 -4.03 -10.65
N PHE A 78 -9.79 -3.54 -9.74
CA PHE A 78 -9.67 -4.06 -8.37
C PHE A 78 -10.54 -3.31 -7.36
N ALA A 79 -11.24 -2.25 -7.77
CA ALA A 79 -12.08 -1.49 -6.84
C ALA A 79 -13.34 -2.29 -6.49
N ALA A 80 -13.50 -2.60 -5.21
CA ALA A 80 -14.74 -3.11 -4.64
C ALA A 80 -15.87 -2.09 -4.90
N LYS A 81 -16.80 -2.39 -5.81
CA LYS A 81 -18.09 -1.69 -5.82
C LYS A 81 -18.74 -1.96 -4.45
N VAL A 82 -19.20 -0.93 -3.75
CA VAL A 82 -19.70 -1.02 -2.37
C VAL A 82 -21.09 -1.67 -2.32
N GLY A 83 -21.30 -2.58 -1.37
CA GLY A 83 -22.56 -3.22 -1.00
C GLY A 83 -22.37 -4.04 0.29
N LYS A 84 -23.32 -3.99 1.22
CA LYS A 84 -23.11 -4.27 2.66
C LYS A 84 -22.90 -5.74 3.04
N ASP A 85 -23.16 -6.70 2.13
CA ASP A 85 -23.22 -8.14 2.45
C ASP A 85 -22.54 -9.06 1.41
N ASP A 86 -21.75 -8.53 0.48
CA ASP A 86 -21.22 -9.32 -0.64
C ASP A 86 -19.69 -9.21 -0.73
N THR A 87 -18.99 -10.26 -0.27
CA THR A 87 -17.52 -10.41 -0.39
C THR A 87 -17.17 -10.46 -1.88
N ARG A 88 -16.89 -9.32 -2.51
CA ARG A 88 -16.66 -9.26 -3.95
C ARG A 88 -15.31 -9.86 -4.31
N ARG A 89 -15.38 -10.95 -5.07
CA ARG A 89 -14.22 -11.66 -5.62
C ARG A 89 -13.65 -10.93 -6.84
N ILE A 90 -12.34 -10.84 -6.94
CA ILE A 90 -11.63 -10.41 -8.14
C ILE A 90 -11.97 -11.41 -9.26
N ALA A 91 -12.19 -10.91 -10.47
CA ALA A 91 -12.47 -11.75 -11.64
C ALA A 91 -11.33 -12.77 -11.83
N PRO A 92 -11.60 -14.08 -11.98
CA PRO A 92 -10.57 -15.11 -12.15
C PRO A 92 -9.61 -14.83 -13.29
N GLU A 93 -10.11 -14.23 -14.37
CA GLU A 93 -9.33 -13.84 -15.56
C GLU A 93 -8.33 -12.73 -15.23
N LEU A 94 -8.72 -11.79 -14.37
CA LEU A 94 -7.84 -10.72 -13.89
C LEU A 94 -6.77 -11.27 -12.94
N ILE A 95 -7.12 -12.23 -12.08
CA ILE A 95 -6.14 -12.93 -11.22
C ILE A 95 -5.12 -13.68 -12.10
N ALA A 96 -5.59 -14.41 -13.12
CA ALA A 96 -4.73 -15.14 -14.04
C ALA A 96 -3.76 -14.19 -14.77
N GLN A 97 -4.28 -13.08 -15.31
CA GLN A 97 -3.45 -12.04 -15.94
C GLN A 97 -2.41 -11.46 -14.97
N VAL A 98 -2.78 -11.16 -13.73
CA VAL A 98 -1.83 -10.68 -12.72
C VAL A 98 -0.74 -11.71 -12.47
N LYS A 99 -1.07 -13.01 -12.39
CA LYS A 99 -0.07 -14.07 -12.18
C LYS A 99 0.92 -14.17 -13.35
N GLU A 100 0.42 -14.13 -14.59
CA GLU A 100 1.26 -14.11 -15.79
C GLU A 100 2.18 -12.87 -15.82
N ASN A 101 1.64 -11.70 -15.42
CA ASN A 101 2.41 -10.47 -15.33
C ASN A 101 3.50 -10.54 -14.25
N LEU A 102 3.20 -11.10 -13.08
CA LEU A 102 4.20 -11.29 -12.03
C LEU A 102 5.27 -12.29 -12.43
N GLU A 103 4.90 -13.38 -13.10
CA GLU A 103 5.83 -14.39 -13.60
C GLU A 103 6.75 -13.82 -14.68
N SER A 104 6.21 -13.08 -15.66
CA SER A 104 7.02 -12.44 -16.72
C SER A 104 7.98 -11.38 -16.19
N LEU A 105 7.66 -10.75 -15.05
CA LEU A 105 8.54 -9.80 -14.35
C LEU A 105 9.46 -10.48 -13.35
N GLU A 106 9.36 -11.80 -13.19
CA GLU A 106 10.08 -12.63 -12.21
C GLU A 106 9.87 -12.16 -10.76
N ILE A 107 8.64 -11.78 -10.40
CA ILE A 107 8.28 -11.33 -9.06
C ILE A 107 7.93 -12.52 -8.16
N ASP A 108 8.76 -12.74 -7.15
CA ASP A 108 8.63 -13.83 -6.18
C ASP A 108 7.57 -13.55 -5.11
N GLY A 109 7.15 -12.28 -4.94
CA GLY A 109 6.14 -11.91 -3.96
C GLY A 109 5.86 -10.41 -3.89
N LEU A 110 4.76 -10.06 -3.22
CA LEU A 110 4.28 -8.70 -3.10
C LEU A 110 4.23 -8.22 -1.64
N ILE A 111 4.58 -6.95 -1.44
CA ILE A 111 4.30 -6.19 -0.22
C ILE A 111 3.15 -5.22 -0.53
N CYS A 112 1.98 -5.50 0.03
CA CYS A 112 0.76 -4.74 -0.19
C CYS A 112 0.49 -3.83 1.00
N ILE A 113 0.73 -2.53 0.83
CA ILE A 113 0.52 -1.51 1.87
C ILE A 113 -0.90 -0.95 1.71
N GLY A 114 -1.78 -1.15 2.68
CA GLY A 114 -3.21 -0.93 2.45
C GLY A 114 -4.10 -0.90 3.70
N GLY A 115 -5.31 -0.34 3.52
CA GLY A 115 -6.42 -0.47 4.47
C GLY A 115 -7.22 -1.76 4.23
N ASP A 116 -8.38 -1.89 4.89
CA ASP A 116 -9.20 -3.12 4.89
C ASP A 116 -9.49 -3.64 3.47
N GLY A 117 -10.08 -2.78 2.61
CA GLY A 117 -10.37 -3.16 1.22
C GLY A 117 -9.13 -3.54 0.40
N SER A 118 -7.97 -2.92 0.67
CA SER A 118 -6.72 -3.27 -0.02
C SER A 118 -6.14 -4.59 0.48
N LEU A 119 -6.23 -4.85 1.78
CA LEU A 119 -5.77 -6.11 2.37
C LEU A 119 -6.70 -7.27 2.00
N SER A 120 -8.00 -7.01 1.80
CA SER A 120 -8.93 -7.99 1.23
C SER A 120 -8.55 -8.39 -0.20
N ILE A 121 -8.16 -7.45 -1.06
CA ILE A 121 -7.65 -7.75 -2.41
C ILE A 121 -6.34 -8.55 -2.30
N ALA A 122 -5.44 -8.14 -1.41
CA ALA A 122 -4.18 -8.83 -1.16
C ALA A 122 -4.38 -10.29 -0.70
N GLN A 123 -5.38 -10.52 0.17
CA GLN A 123 -5.77 -11.85 0.62
C GLN A 123 -6.29 -12.71 -0.54
N GLN A 124 -7.12 -12.18 -1.43
CA GLN A 124 -7.62 -12.94 -2.58
C GLN A 124 -6.50 -13.35 -3.55
N LEU A 125 -5.49 -12.49 -3.75
CA LEU A 125 -4.29 -12.86 -4.52
C LEU A 125 -3.49 -13.97 -3.82
N TYR A 126 -3.37 -13.89 -2.49
CA TYR A 126 -2.74 -14.94 -1.69
C TYR A 126 -3.47 -16.29 -1.80
N GLU A 127 -4.80 -16.29 -1.68
CA GLU A 127 -5.65 -17.47 -1.86
C GLU A 127 -5.51 -18.06 -3.28
N ALA A 128 -5.18 -17.24 -4.28
CA ALA A 128 -4.89 -17.67 -5.65
C ALA A 128 -3.43 -18.13 -5.89
N GLY A 129 -2.60 -18.16 -4.85
CA GLY A 129 -1.23 -18.67 -4.87
C GLY A 129 -0.14 -17.62 -5.10
N VAL A 130 -0.45 -16.32 -5.01
CA VAL A 130 0.57 -15.25 -5.08
C VAL A 130 1.14 -15.02 -3.67
N PRO A 131 2.46 -15.12 -3.45
CA PRO A 131 3.04 -14.78 -2.15
C PRO A 131 2.85 -13.30 -1.82
N VAL A 132 2.24 -13.00 -0.67
CA VAL A 132 1.85 -11.64 -0.26
C VAL A 132 2.18 -11.40 1.21
N VAL A 133 2.69 -10.20 1.50
CA VAL A 133 2.78 -9.62 2.84
C VAL A 133 1.91 -8.36 2.88
N GLY A 134 0.93 -8.34 3.78
CA GLY A 134 0.11 -7.15 4.03
C GLY A 134 0.76 -6.21 5.03
N VAL A 135 0.78 -4.91 4.73
CA VAL A 135 1.22 -3.86 5.68
C VAL A 135 0.02 -2.97 6.04
N PRO A 136 -0.40 -2.95 7.32
CA PRO A 136 -1.65 -2.30 7.73
C PRO A 136 -1.51 -0.77 7.73
N LYS A 137 -2.32 -0.13 6.89
CA LYS A 137 -2.28 1.31 6.62
C LYS A 137 -3.66 1.94 6.65
N THR A 138 -3.89 2.82 7.61
CA THR A 138 -5.09 3.67 7.70
C THR A 138 -4.90 4.72 8.80
N ILE A 139 -5.52 5.88 8.65
CA ILE A 139 -5.59 6.87 9.72
C ILE A 139 -6.65 6.53 10.78
N ASP A 140 -7.54 5.59 10.48
CA ASP A 140 -8.71 5.25 11.32
C ASP A 140 -8.38 4.22 12.41
N ASN A 141 -7.22 3.55 12.30
CA ASN A 141 -6.76 2.47 13.19
C ASN A 141 -7.80 1.35 13.42
N ASP A 142 -8.51 0.99 12.35
CA ASP A 142 -9.62 0.03 12.35
C ASP A 142 -9.25 -1.35 11.80
N LEU A 143 -7.95 -1.64 11.67
CA LEU A 143 -7.46 -2.94 11.21
C LEU A 143 -7.15 -3.87 12.38
N GLY A 144 -7.63 -5.11 12.28
CA GLY A 144 -7.32 -6.16 13.25
C GLY A 144 -5.84 -6.55 13.26
N CYS A 145 -5.43 -7.26 14.31
CA CYS A 145 -4.10 -7.86 14.44
C CYS A 145 -2.90 -6.88 14.51
N THR A 146 -3.15 -5.58 14.66
CA THR A 146 -2.14 -4.57 15.02
C THR A 146 -2.70 -3.61 16.07
N ALA A 147 -1.84 -3.08 16.94
CA ALA A 147 -2.25 -2.05 17.90
C ALA A 147 -2.37 -0.66 17.24
N PHE A 148 -1.51 -0.40 16.26
CA PHE A 148 -1.44 0.85 15.52
C PHE A 148 -1.22 0.60 14.03
N THR A 149 -1.91 1.36 13.20
CA THR A 149 -1.74 1.38 11.75
C THR A 149 -0.82 2.53 11.33
N PHE A 150 -0.10 2.34 10.22
CA PHE A 150 0.66 3.45 9.64
C PHE A 150 -0.29 4.60 9.28
N GLY A 151 0.05 5.82 9.73
CA GLY A 151 -0.72 7.04 9.52
C GLY A 151 -1.56 7.50 10.73
N PHE A 152 -1.89 6.61 11.66
CA PHE A 152 -2.77 6.94 12.80
C PHE A 152 -2.20 8.04 13.71
N ASP A 153 -0.97 7.86 14.22
CA ASP A 153 -0.36 8.79 15.16
C ASP A 153 -0.24 10.22 14.58
N SER A 154 0.19 10.33 13.31
CA SER A 154 0.26 11.62 12.62
C SER A 154 -1.12 12.27 12.45
N ALA A 155 -2.18 11.48 12.24
CA ALA A 155 -3.54 12.00 12.16
C ALA A 155 -4.05 12.52 13.52
N VAL A 156 -3.78 11.77 14.60
CA VAL A 156 -4.10 12.20 15.97
C VAL A 156 -3.39 13.50 16.33
N ALA A 157 -2.08 13.60 16.05
CA ALA A 157 -1.31 14.81 16.30
C ALA A 157 -1.86 16.02 15.53
N CYS A 158 -2.27 15.82 14.27
CA CYS A 158 -2.90 16.86 13.45
C CYS A 158 -4.24 17.33 14.06
N ALA A 159 -5.10 16.38 14.46
CA ALA A 159 -6.39 16.68 15.07
C ALA A 159 -6.24 17.43 16.41
N ALA A 160 -5.31 16.99 17.26
CA ALA A 160 -5.00 17.66 18.52
C ALA A 160 -4.55 19.11 18.28
N ASN A 161 -3.64 19.33 17.32
CA ASN A 161 -3.19 20.69 16.99
C ASN A 161 -4.32 21.60 16.50
N ALA A 162 -5.27 21.05 15.72
CA ALA A 162 -6.43 21.80 15.27
C ALA A 162 -7.37 22.17 16.43
N LEU A 163 -7.59 21.24 17.37
CA LEU A 163 -8.39 21.48 18.57
C LEU A 163 -7.76 22.54 19.48
N ASP A 164 -6.44 22.49 19.68
CA ASP A 164 -5.73 23.50 20.49
C ASP A 164 -5.92 24.92 19.92
N ARG A 165 -5.82 25.05 18.59
CA ARG A 165 -6.06 26.34 17.91
C ARG A 165 -7.50 26.82 18.10
N LEU A 166 -8.48 25.94 17.94
CA LEU A 166 -9.89 26.28 18.15
C LEU A 166 -10.18 26.68 19.61
N HIS A 167 -9.56 25.99 20.57
CA HIS A 167 -9.74 26.28 22.00
C HIS A 167 -9.29 27.69 22.35
N THR A 168 -8.12 28.13 21.86
CA THR A 168 -7.64 29.50 22.14
C THR A 168 -8.58 30.58 21.61
N THR A 169 -9.17 30.38 20.43
CA THR A 169 -10.17 31.30 19.88
C THR A 169 -11.49 31.27 20.64
N ALA A 170 -11.98 30.08 21.02
CA ALA A 170 -13.23 29.91 21.75
C ALA A 170 -13.15 30.37 23.22
N ALA A 171 -11.95 30.43 23.80
CA ALA A 171 -11.74 30.97 25.14
C ALA A 171 -11.71 32.52 25.17
N SER A 172 -11.54 33.16 24.00
CA SER A 172 -11.37 34.62 23.88
C SER A 172 -12.67 35.38 23.58
N HIS A 173 -13.74 34.68 23.19
CA HIS A 173 -15.07 35.22 22.85
C HIS A 173 -16.17 34.35 23.45
#